data_AF-A0A7I8EMS6-F1
#
_entry.id   AF-A0A7I8EMS6-F1
#
_cell.length_a   1.000
_cell.length_b   1.000
_cell.length_c   1.000
_cell.angle_alpha   90.00
_cell.angle_beta   90.00
_cell.angle_gamma   90.00
#
_symmetry.space_group_name_H-M   'P 1'
#
loop_
_entity.id
_entity.type
_entity.pdbx_description
1 polymer ?
#
loop_
_entity_poly.entity_id
_entity_poly.type
_entity_poly.pdbx_seq_one_letter_code
_entity_poly.pdbx_strand_id
1 'polypeptide(L)'
;MDRSQEIEQLSEHFADGASIYTTSPLYQSLCKVVARDQPILELLTQRRTGQQASFLLLGAVHYLLLSGVQHPLRDFYPSLVNTLAKEPGEAGPVLLDFCRSYHDELGTLIRTRLVQTNVVKRSVGLLVALWAVRKRNAQPVHLIEVGASAGIHLHFDRYRYVLGGRVFGQRDTTVSIQTQWRGKEPPPHLDEVPPIMSRIGIDLNPVDVTDPRERLWLRALVWPENQHEADLLSAALESVAKEPPTIIAGDAIDVCPRLAQHLPPGEPRVIFHAATRMHVPRERRPAFDEAIDALGEHGPLYHVWQEPPSAPHSGAAPDPRGVLALHGPGDDQPVPLVEVDGHLEWIAPLNAFF
;
A
#
# COMPACT_ATOMS: atom_id res chain seq x y z
N MET A 1 -18.13 18.24 14.66
CA MET A 1 -18.48 18.92 13.39
C MET A 1 -19.99 18.91 13.30
N ASP A 2 -20.62 19.97 12.77
CA ASP A 2 -22.06 19.92 12.49
C ASP A 2 -22.31 18.83 11.43
N ARG A 3 -23.33 17.99 11.63
CA ARG A 3 -23.64 16.87 10.72
C ARG A 3 -23.95 17.38 9.31
N SER A 4 -24.60 18.54 9.20
CA SER A 4 -24.88 19.18 7.91
C SER A 4 -23.59 19.60 7.19
N GLN A 5 -22.64 20.17 7.93
CA GLN A 5 -21.34 20.57 7.41
C GLN A 5 -20.50 19.37 6.96
N GLU A 6 -20.54 18.25 7.70
CA GLU A 6 -19.84 17.03 7.29
C GLU A 6 -20.42 16.46 5.99
N ILE A 7 -21.75 16.48 5.83
CA ILE A 7 -22.41 16.02 4.60
C ILE A 7 -22.04 16.91 3.41
N GLU A 8 -21.96 18.22 3.59
CA GLU A 8 -21.51 19.16 2.55
C GLU A 8 -20.06 18.84 2.12
N GLN A 9 -19.16 18.63 3.07
CA GLN A 9 -17.77 18.23 2.77
C GLN A 9 -17.69 16.89 2.04
N LEU A 10 -18.52 15.92 2.42
CA LEU A 10 -18.61 14.64 1.71
C LEU A 10 -19.10 14.86 0.28
N SER A 11 -20.15 15.65 0.07
CA SER A 11 -20.67 16.00 -1.25
C SER A 11 -19.56 16.60 -2.15
N GLU A 12 -18.81 17.58 -1.63
CA GLU A 12 -17.67 18.18 -2.34
C GLU A 12 -16.57 17.16 -2.68
N HIS A 13 -16.21 16.30 -1.72
CA HIS A 13 -15.24 15.22 -1.93
C HIS A 13 -15.64 14.27 -3.04
N PHE A 14 -16.91 13.85 -3.09
CA PHE A 14 -17.41 12.99 -4.16
C PHE A 14 -17.55 13.74 -5.49
N ALA A 15 -17.87 15.03 -5.49
CA ALA A 15 -17.92 15.84 -6.71
C ALA A 15 -16.53 15.94 -7.39
N ASP A 16 -15.45 15.92 -6.60
CA ASP A 16 -14.07 15.90 -7.09
C ASP A 16 -13.57 14.48 -7.50
N GLY A 17 -14.45 13.48 -7.55
CA GLY A 17 -14.08 12.09 -7.88
C GLY A 17 -13.31 11.93 -9.20
N ALA A 18 -13.44 12.84 -10.15
CA ALA A 18 -12.66 12.82 -11.40
C ALA A 18 -11.15 13.07 -11.19
N SER A 19 -10.77 13.88 -10.20
CA SER A 19 -9.37 14.14 -9.86
C SER A 19 -8.74 12.94 -9.13
N ILE A 20 -9.56 12.19 -8.40
CA ILE A 20 -9.17 11.03 -7.59
C ILE A 20 -9.07 9.76 -8.44
N TYR A 21 -10.11 9.47 -9.22
CA TYR A 21 -10.29 8.22 -9.96
C TYR A 21 -9.85 8.33 -11.42
N THR A 22 -8.64 8.83 -11.66
CA THR A 22 -8.16 9.22 -12.99
C THR A 22 -8.17 8.10 -14.04
N THR A 23 -8.12 6.83 -13.62
CA THR A 23 -8.15 5.65 -14.50
C THR A 23 -9.41 4.80 -14.35
N SER A 24 -10.41 5.22 -13.55
CA SER A 24 -11.65 4.46 -13.35
C SER A 24 -12.89 5.26 -13.78
N PRO A 25 -13.28 5.17 -15.07
CA PRO A 25 -14.51 5.80 -15.57
C PRO A 25 -15.77 5.40 -14.78
N LEU A 26 -15.84 4.16 -14.28
CA LEU A 26 -16.94 3.73 -13.43
C LEU A 26 -16.99 4.54 -12.14
N TYR A 27 -15.91 4.59 -11.38
CA TYR A 27 -15.89 5.29 -10.11
C TYR A 27 -16.08 6.80 -10.27
N GLN A 28 -15.57 7.40 -11.35
CA GLN A 28 -15.89 8.79 -11.70
C GLN A 28 -17.39 9.03 -11.90
N SER A 29 -18.08 8.11 -12.56
CA SER A 29 -19.53 8.18 -12.76
C SER A 29 -20.30 8.01 -11.44
N LEU A 30 -19.96 6.98 -10.66
CA LEU A 30 -20.59 6.70 -9.36
C LEU A 30 -20.40 7.87 -8.37
N CYS A 31 -19.22 8.48 -8.33
CA CYS A 31 -18.95 9.63 -7.48
C CYS A 31 -19.88 10.81 -7.73
N LYS A 32 -20.19 11.14 -9.00
CA LYS A 32 -21.13 12.22 -9.34
C LYS A 32 -22.55 11.96 -8.82
N VAL A 33 -22.94 10.70 -8.73
CA VAL A 33 -24.24 10.26 -8.22
C VAL A 33 -24.26 10.38 -6.70
N VAL A 34 -23.24 9.85 -6.04
CA VAL A 34 -23.11 9.90 -4.56
C VAL A 34 -23.05 11.32 -4.04
N ALA A 35 -22.36 12.23 -4.74
CA ALA A 35 -22.26 13.64 -4.37
C ALA A 35 -23.63 14.34 -4.23
N ARG A 36 -24.70 13.77 -4.82
CA ARG A 36 -26.05 14.34 -4.83
C ARG A 36 -27.06 13.51 -4.04
N ASP A 37 -26.64 12.40 -3.42
CA ASP A 37 -27.54 11.47 -2.72
C ASP A 37 -27.38 11.59 -1.20
N GLN A 38 -28.31 12.31 -0.58
CA GLN A 38 -28.31 12.58 0.86
C GLN A 38 -28.28 11.30 1.72
N PRO A 39 -29.08 10.24 1.45
CA PRO A 39 -29.02 9.00 2.24
C PRO A 39 -27.64 8.34 2.28
N ILE A 40 -26.95 8.24 1.13
CA ILE A 40 -25.60 7.66 1.08
C ILE A 40 -24.59 8.53 1.85
N LEU A 41 -24.66 9.86 1.69
CA LEU A 41 -23.78 10.78 2.41
C LEU A 41 -24.01 10.69 3.93
N GLU A 42 -25.26 10.58 4.37
CA GLU A 42 -25.60 10.36 5.78
C GLU A 42 -25.06 9.04 6.32
N LEU A 43 -25.13 7.95 5.54
CA LEU A 43 -24.55 6.66 5.92
C LEU A 43 -23.04 6.78 6.17
N LEU A 44 -22.33 7.56 5.35
CA LEU A 44 -20.89 7.76 5.47
C LEU A 44 -20.46 8.58 6.70
N THR A 45 -21.35 9.34 7.33
CA THR A 45 -21.06 10.00 8.62
C THR A 45 -20.78 9.02 9.75
N GLN A 46 -21.12 7.73 9.57
CA GLN A 46 -20.85 6.67 10.54
C GLN A 46 -19.46 6.04 10.40
N ARG A 47 -18.65 6.47 9.42
CA ARG A 47 -17.31 5.93 9.19
C ARG A 47 -16.35 6.28 10.35
N ARG A 48 -15.31 5.47 10.52
CA ARG A 48 -14.21 5.80 11.45
C ARG A 48 -13.48 7.07 11.02
N THR A 49 -13.09 7.90 11.98
CA THR A 49 -12.31 9.13 11.72
C THR A 49 -11.04 8.83 10.93
N GLY A 50 -10.72 9.68 9.95
CA GLY A 50 -9.53 9.55 9.09
C GLY A 50 -9.68 8.61 7.90
N GLN A 51 -10.82 7.93 7.75
CA GLN A 51 -11.09 7.09 6.59
C GLN A 51 -11.48 7.91 5.35
N GLN A 52 -10.90 7.56 4.19
CA GLN A 52 -11.26 8.15 2.92
C GLN A 52 -12.63 7.64 2.46
N ALA A 53 -13.62 8.55 2.49
CA ALA A 53 -15.04 8.18 2.34
C ALA A 53 -15.36 7.50 1.01
N SER A 54 -14.78 8.00 -0.10
CA SER A 54 -15.03 7.42 -1.42
C SER A 54 -14.41 6.04 -1.58
N PHE A 55 -13.20 5.82 -1.06
CA PHE A 55 -12.52 4.50 -1.11
C PHE A 55 -13.30 3.48 -0.27
N LEU A 56 -13.80 3.91 0.89
CA LEU A 56 -14.58 3.07 1.79
C LEU A 56 -15.93 2.66 1.17
N LEU A 57 -16.70 3.62 0.64
CA LEU A 57 -18.00 3.33 0.03
C LEU A 57 -17.85 2.42 -1.20
N LEU A 58 -16.98 2.79 -2.13
CA LEU A 58 -16.83 2.07 -3.39
C LEU A 58 -16.19 0.70 -3.15
N GLY A 59 -15.25 0.60 -2.20
CA GLY A 59 -14.72 -0.68 -1.72
C GLY A 59 -15.80 -1.56 -1.07
N ALA A 60 -16.71 -1.00 -0.27
CA ALA A 60 -17.82 -1.74 0.33
C ALA A 60 -18.82 -2.28 -0.71
N VAL A 61 -19.20 -1.45 -1.69
CA VAL A 61 -20.04 -1.88 -2.81
C VAL A 61 -19.33 -3.00 -3.58
N HIS A 62 -18.08 -2.79 -3.97
CA HIS A 62 -17.30 -3.79 -4.72
C HIS A 62 -17.11 -5.09 -3.93
N TYR A 63 -16.89 -5.00 -2.61
CA TYR A 63 -16.76 -6.16 -1.73
C TYR A 63 -18.03 -7.02 -1.71
N LEU A 64 -19.21 -6.40 -1.57
CA LEU A 64 -20.49 -7.12 -1.59
C LEU A 64 -20.72 -7.81 -2.93
N LEU A 65 -20.43 -7.12 -4.04
CA LEU A 65 -20.51 -7.70 -5.38
C LEU A 65 -19.51 -8.86 -5.55
N LEU A 66 -18.25 -8.69 -5.14
CA LEU A 66 -17.24 -9.75 -5.16
C LEU A 66 -17.62 -10.95 -4.25
N SER A 67 -18.33 -10.69 -3.15
CA SER A 67 -18.82 -11.72 -2.22
C SER A 67 -20.01 -12.53 -2.77
N GLY A 68 -20.47 -12.24 -3.99
CA GLY A 68 -21.47 -13.04 -4.69
C GLY A 68 -22.89 -12.47 -4.69
N VAL A 69 -23.09 -11.24 -4.19
CA VAL A 69 -24.38 -10.55 -4.29
C VAL A 69 -24.82 -10.48 -5.77
N GLN A 70 -26.03 -10.95 -6.05
CA GLN A 70 -26.65 -10.91 -7.37
C GLN A 70 -27.45 -9.60 -7.51
N HIS A 71 -26.92 -8.65 -8.26
CA HIS A 71 -27.55 -7.36 -8.50
C HIS A 71 -27.14 -6.82 -9.88
N PRO A 72 -28.02 -6.10 -10.62
CA PRO A 72 -27.67 -5.54 -11.93
C PRO A 72 -26.45 -4.60 -11.95
N LEU A 73 -26.06 -4.06 -10.78
CA LEU A 73 -24.86 -3.23 -10.63
C LEU A 73 -23.58 -3.98 -11.04
N ARG A 74 -23.56 -5.31 -10.91
CA ARG A 74 -22.43 -6.16 -11.33
C ARG A 74 -22.05 -5.93 -12.79
N ASP A 75 -23.02 -5.69 -13.67
CA ASP A 75 -22.82 -5.57 -15.11
C ASP A 75 -21.98 -4.34 -15.50
N PHE A 76 -21.79 -3.40 -14.57
CA PHE A 76 -20.99 -2.19 -14.76
C PHE A 76 -19.54 -2.35 -14.30
N TYR A 77 -19.20 -3.41 -13.57
CA TYR A 77 -17.87 -3.64 -13.01
C TYR A 77 -17.05 -4.53 -13.95
N PRO A 78 -16.04 -4.01 -14.66
CA PRO A 78 -15.18 -4.82 -15.55
C PRO A 78 -14.49 -5.98 -14.83
N SER A 79 -14.24 -5.84 -13.52
CA SER A 79 -13.69 -6.87 -12.65
C SER A 79 -14.61 -8.07 -12.39
N LEU A 80 -15.90 -7.96 -12.72
CA LEU A 80 -16.94 -8.95 -12.41
C LEU A 80 -17.61 -9.56 -13.63
N VAL A 81 -17.32 -9.03 -14.82
CA VAL A 81 -17.90 -9.50 -16.09
C VAL A 81 -16.80 -10.08 -16.98
N ASN A 82 -17.11 -11.18 -17.65
CA ASN A 82 -16.23 -11.78 -18.67
C ASN A 82 -16.48 -11.17 -20.07
N THR A 83 -17.38 -10.19 -20.16
CA THR A 83 -17.76 -9.48 -21.38
C THR A 83 -17.49 -7.99 -21.19
N LEU A 84 -17.76 -7.18 -22.22
CA LEU A 84 -17.72 -5.72 -22.06
C LEU A 84 -18.74 -5.30 -20.98
N ALA A 85 -18.26 -4.53 -19.99
CA ALA A 85 -19.12 -3.92 -18.97
C ALA A 85 -20.05 -2.88 -19.60
N LYS A 86 -21.22 -2.66 -18.99
CA LYS A 86 -22.15 -1.61 -19.40
C LYS A 86 -21.53 -0.22 -19.24
N GLU A 87 -22.08 0.74 -19.98
CA GLU A 87 -21.61 2.12 -19.99
C GLU A 87 -21.64 2.75 -18.58
N PRO A 88 -20.51 3.23 -18.05
CA PRO A 88 -20.42 3.83 -16.71
C PRO A 88 -21.46 4.91 -16.42
N GLY A 89 -21.83 5.71 -17.42
CA GLY A 89 -22.81 6.80 -17.28
C GLY A 89 -24.23 6.33 -16.91
N GLU A 90 -24.56 5.06 -17.16
CA GLU A 90 -25.88 4.48 -16.87
C GLU A 90 -25.93 3.80 -15.49
N ALA A 91 -24.81 3.71 -14.77
CA ALA A 91 -24.72 2.99 -13.50
C ALA A 91 -25.44 3.70 -12.34
N GLY A 92 -25.74 4.99 -12.47
CA GLY A 92 -26.23 5.83 -11.38
C GLY A 92 -27.54 5.35 -10.73
N PRO A 93 -28.64 5.18 -11.47
CA PRO A 93 -29.89 4.66 -10.91
C PRO A 93 -29.72 3.27 -10.27
N VAL A 94 -28.85 2.44 -10.86
CA VAL A 94 -28.57 1.08 -10.38
C VAL A 94 -27.74 1.10 -9.10
N LEU A 95 -26.81 2.04 -8.95
CA LEU A 95 -26.08 2.26 -7.69
C LEU A 95 -27.04 2.67 -6.57
N LEU A 96 -27.92 3.65 -6.83
CA LEU A 96 -28.88 4.10 -5.80
C LEU A 96 -29.79 2.96 -5.34
N ASP A 97 -30.21 2.11 -6.27
CA ASP A 97 -30.99 0.91 -5.93
C ASP A 97 -30.21 -0.11 -5.10
N PHE A 98 -28.94 -0.34 -5.46
CA PHE A 98 -28.03 -1.18 -4.68
C PHE A 98 -27.86 -0.65 -3.25
N CYS A 99 -27.57 0.64 -3.09
CA CYS A 99 -27.35 1.24 -1.78
C CYS A 99 -28.59 1.20 -0.89
N ARG A 100 -29.80 1.29 -1.46
CA ARG A 100 -31.05 1.09 -0.71
C ARG A 100 -31.25 -0.38 -0.32
N SER A 101 -31.00 -1.30 -1.25
CA SER A 101 -31.22 -2.73 -1.05
C SER A 101 -30.26 -3.36 -0.04
N TYR A 102 -29.01 -2.89 -0.01
CA TYR A 102 -27.93 -3.40 0.86
C TYR A 102 -27.50 -2.38 1.93
N HIS A 103 -28.43 -1.53 2.37
CA HIS A 103 -28.16 -0.41 3.28
C HIS A 103 -27.49 -0.88 4.58
N ASP A 104 -27.98 -1.96 5.18
CA ASP A 104 -27.53 -2.43 6.49
C ASP A 104 -26.16 -3.11 6.42
N GLU A 105 -25.90 -3.86 5.35
CA GLU A 105 -24.61 -4.46 5.04
C GLU A 105 -23.57 -3.38 4.77
N LEU A 106 -23.89 -2.38 3.94
CA LEU A 106 -23.03 -1.23 3.67
C LEU A 106 -22.74 -0.46 4.95
N GLY A 107 -23.75 -0.19 5.78
CA GLY A 107 -23.56 0.47 7.08
C GLY A 107 -22.61 -0.30 7.99
N THR A 108 -22.72 -1.63 8.00
CA THR A 108 -21.81 -2.49 8.78
C THR A 108 -20.37 -2.37 8.28
N LEU A 109 -20.16 -2.46 6.97
CA LEU A 109 -18.83 -2.31 6.37
C LEU A 109 -18.25 -0.92 6.63
N ILE A 110 -19.02 0.14 6.44
CA ILE A 110 -18.60 1.53 6.65
C ILE A 110 -18.16 1.79 8.11
N ARG A 111 -18.83 1.19 9.09
CA ARG A 111 -18.46 1.34 10.51
C ARG A 111 -17.22 0.53 10.90
N THR A 112 -17.00 -0.62 10.27
CA THR A 112 -16.04 -1.62 10.78
C THR A 112 -14.76 -1.73 9.96
N ARG A 113 -14.85 -1.55 8.64
CA ARG A 113 -13.72 -1.73 7.72
C ARG A 113 -12.80 -0.52 7.68
N LEU A 114 -11.55 -0.80 7.31
CA LEU A 114 -10.51 0.20 7.09
C LEU A 114 -10.03 0.16 5.65
N VAL A 115 -9.87 1.33 5.04
CA VAL A 115 -9.19 1.49 3.76
C VAL A 115 -7.70 1.30 3.99
N GLN A 116 -7.13 0.27 3.37
CA GLN A 116 -5.70 -0.04 3.39
C GLN A 116 -5.22 -0.35 1.98
N THR A 117 -4.54 0.60 1.35
CA THR A 117 -4.02 0.43 0.00
C THR A 117 -2.76 -0.43 0.01
N ASN A 118 -2.82 -1.61 -0.60
CA ASN A 118 -1.71 -2.56 -0.69
C ASN A 118 -1.17 -2.61 -2.13
N VAL A 119 0.04 -2.10 -2.35
CA VAL A 119 0.64 -1.95 -3.69
C VAL A 119 1.80 -2.91 -3.86
N VAL A 120 1.54 -4.14 -4.33
CA VAL A 120 2.53 -5.23 -4.44
C VAL A 120 3.83 -4.81 -5.13
N LYS A 121 3.74 -3.96 -6.16
CA LYS A 121 4.89 -3.48 -6.94
C LYS A 121 5.95 -2.78 -6.08
N ARG A 122 5.61 -2.18 -4.93
CA ARG A 122 6.59 -1.57 -4.00
C ARG A 122 7.65 -2.56 -3.48
N SER A 123 7.40 -3.86 -3.57
CA SER A 123 8.39 -4.90 -3.27
C SER A 123 9.64 -4.81 -4.17
N VAL A 124 9.55 -4.21 -5.37
CA VAL A 124 10.74 -3.98 -6.22
C VAL A 124 11.64 -2.89 -5.63
N GLY A 125 11.06 -1.89 -4.96
CA GLY A 125 11.81 -0.88 -4.22
C GLY A 125 12.59 -1.51 -3.08
N LEU A 126 11.94 -2.39 -2.30
CA LEU A 126 12.61 -3.15 -1.25
C LEU A 126 13.73 -4.04 -1.79
N LEU A 127 13.54 -4.70 -2.94
CA LEU A 127 14.59 -5.48 -3.60
C LEU A 127 15.81 -4.61 -3.95
N VAL A 128 15.58 -3.43 -4.57
CA VAL A 128 16.66 -2.47 -4.90
C VAL A 128 17.38 -1.99 -3.63
N ALA A 129 16.63 -1.70 -2.56
CA ALA A 129 17.21 -1.27 -1.30
C ALA A 129 18.09 -2.36 -0.66
N LEU A 130 17.62 -3.60 -0.62
CA LEU A 130 18.37 -4.72 -0.06
C LEU A 130 19.61 -5.06 -0.89
N TRP A 131 19.54 -4.90 -2.22
CA TRP A 131 20.72 -4.96 -3.08
C TRP A 131 21.75 -3.89 -2.71
N ALA A 132 21.32 -2.64 -2.48
CA ALA A 132 22.21 -1.57 -2.03
C ALA A 132 22.81 -1.85 -0.64
N VAL A 133 22.00 -2.36 0.30
CA VAL A 133 22.46 -2.79 1.62
C VAL A 133 23.51 -3.91 1.50
N ARG A 134 23.33 -4.87 0.58
CA ARG A 134 24.28 -5.97 0.38
C ARG A 134 25.70 -5.51 0.04
N LYS A 135 25.82 -4.37 -0.65
CA LYS A 135 27.12 -3.76 -1.00
C LYS A 135 27.85 -3.18 0.22
N ARG A 136 27.11 -2.88 1.29
CA ARG A 136 27.61 -2.30 2.55
C ARG A 136 27.70 -3.31 3.69
N ASN A 137 26.87 -4.36 3.65
CA ASN A 137 26.81 -5.41 4.65
C ASN A 137 26.64 -6.79 4.01
N ALA A 138 27.51 -7.74 4.38
CA ALA A 138 27.44 -9.13 3.95
C ALA A 138 26.76 -10.07 4.96
N GLN A 139 26.53 -9.60 6.20
CA GLN A 139 25.89 -10.41 7.24
C GLN A 139 24.37 -10.55 6.98
N PRO A 140 23.73 -11.60 7.50
CA PRO A 140 22.28 -11.68 7.57
C PRO A 140 21.66 -10.44 8.22
N VAL A 141 20.45 -10.08 7.82
CA VAL A 141 19.71 -8.91 8.33
C VAL A 141 18.38 -9.32 8.96
N HIS A 142 17.96 -8.59 9.99
CA HIS A 142 16.58 -8.59 10.45
C HIS A 142 15.77 -7.57 9.65
N LEU A 143 14.83 -8.04 8.83
CA LEU A 143 13.95 -7.18 8.03
C LEU A 143 12.72 -6.77 8.84
N ILE A 144 12.49 -5.47 8.92
CA ILE A 144 11.38 -4.86 9.62
C ILE A 144 10.59 -4.00 8.64
N GLU A 145 9.27 -4.12 8.64
CA GLU A 145 8.37 -3.26 7.84
C GLU A 145 7.42 -2.50 8.76
N VAL A 146 7.34 -1.17 8.61
CA VAL A 146 6.34 -0.33 9.28
C VAL A 146 5.24 0.04 8.28
N GLY A 147 3.98 -0.11 8.69
CA GLY A 147 2.83 -0.02 7.80
C GLY A 147 2.61 -1.31 7.02
N ALA A 148 2.98 -2.45 7.60
CA ALA A 148 3.06 -3.73 6.90
C ALA A 148 1.71 -4.26 6.39
N SER A 149 0.57 -3.79 6.93
CA SER A 149 -0.79 -4.25 6.61
C SER A 149 -0.90 -5.78 6.58
N ALA A 150 -0.90 -6.37 5.38
CA ALA A 150 -0.98 -7.81 5.12
C ALA A 150 0.39 -8.52 5.05
N GLY A 151 1.50 -7.81 5.21
CA GLY A 151 2.86 -8.34 5.16
C GLY A 151 3.35 -8.70 3.76
N ILE A 152 2.74 -8.13 2.70
CA ILE A 152 3.07 -8.48 1.32
C ILE A 152 4.51 -8.11 0.94
N HIS A 153 5.12 -7.08 1.53
CA HIS A 153 6.50 -6.70 1.21
C HIS A 153 7.53 -7.52 1.99
N LEU A 154 7.18 -8.05 3.16
CA LEU A 154 8.03 -9.01 3.90
C LEU A 154 8.30 -10.32 3.12
N HIS A 155 7.52 -10.60 2.06
CA HIS A 155 7.69 -11.75 1.16
C HIS A 155 8.41 -11.40 -0.16
N PHE A 156 9.10 -10.25 -0.25
CA PHE A 156 9.80 -9.79 -1.46
C PHE A 156 10.67 -10.88 -2.13
N ASP A 157 11.39 -11.68 -1.33
CA ASP A 157 12.28 -12.76 -1.78
C ASP A 157 11.56 -14.00 -2.34
N ARG A 158 10.22 -13.98 -2.37
CA ARG A 158 9.36 -15.03 -2.93
C ARG A 158 8.71 -14.64 -4.26
N TYR A 159 9.02 -13.45 -4.76
CA TYR A 159 8.41 -12.91 -5.96
C TYR A 159 9.36 -12.95 -7.15
N ARG A 160 8.77 -12.93 -8.34
CA ARG A 160 9.46 -12.73 -9.61
C ARG A 160 9.42 -11.26 -9.96
N TYR A 161 10.55 -10.72 -10.38
CA TYR A 161 10.66 -9.33 -10.82
C TYR A 161 11.08 -9.27 -12.27
N VAL A 162 10.37 -8.50 -13.08
CA VAL A 162 10.75 -8.17 -14.46
C VAL A 162 11.03 -6.67 -14.53
N LEU A 163 12.30 -6.32 -14.74
CA LEU A 163 12.77 -4.94 -14.77
C LEU A 163 13.79 -4.78 -15.89
N GLY A 164 13.54 -3.85 -16.82
CA GLY A 164 14.47 -3.56 -17.94
C GLY A 164 14.77 -4.79 -18.82
N GLY A 165 13.79 -5.67 -19.04
CA GLY A 165 13.95 -6.91 -19.81
C GLY A 165 14.71 -8.02 -19.08
N ARG A 166 15.16 -7.78 -17.84
CA ARG A 166 15.82 -8.77 -16.97
C ARG A 166 14.82 -9.37 -15.98
N VAL A 167 15.15 -10.56 -15.49
CA VAL A 167 14.35 -11.30 -14.51
C VAL A 167 15.19 -11.52 -13.25
N PHE A 168 14.61 -11.22 -12.08
CA PHE A 168 15.20 -11.41 -10.75
C PHE A 168 14.22 -12.12 -9.82
N GLY A 169 14.71 -12.62 -8.69
CA GLY A 169 13.94 -13.32 -7.67
C GLY A 169 13.55 -14.75 -8.07
N GLN A 170 12.45 -15.25 -7.51
CA GLN A 170 11.98 -16.61 -7.78
C GLN A 170 11.37 -16.70 -9.18
N ARG A 171 11.72 -17.75 -9.93
CA ARG A 171 11.21 -17.94 -11.30
C ARG A 171 9.85 -18.61 -11.33
N ASP A 172 9.63 -19.59 -10.46
CA ASP A 172 8.44 -20.44 -10.43
C ASP A 172 7.45 -19.98 -9.35
N THR A 173 6.93 -18.76 -9.51
CA THR A 173 5.97 -18.14 -8.59
C THR A 173 4.84 -17.47 -9.35
N THR A 174 3.65 -17.42 -8.75
CA THR A 174 2.47 -16.75 -9.32
C THR A 174 2.55 -15.23 -9.19
N VAL A 175 3.43 -14.71 -8.33
CA VAL A 175 3.60 -13.27 -8.11
C VAL A 175 4.73 -12.76 -9.01
N SER A 176 4.35 -12.19 -10.16
CA SER A 176 5.29 -11.60 -11.12
C SER A 176 5.09 -10.09 -11.22
N ILE A 177 5.96 -9.35 -10.54
CA ILE A 177 6.01 -7.88 -10.55
C ILE A 177 6.71 -7.42 -11.82
N GLN A 178 6.03 -6.63 -12.64
CA GLN A 178 6.61 -5.97 -13.81
C GLN A 178 6.74 -4.47 -13.54
N THR A 179 7.93 -3.94 -13.78
CA THR A 179 8.25 -2.53 -13.59
C THR A 179 9.08 -2.03 -14.76
N GLN A 180 8.77 -0.84 -15.27
CA GLN A 180 9.54 -0.20 -16.33
C GLN A 180 10.87 0.31 -15.79
N TRP A 181 11.97 -0.03 -16.45
CA TRP A 181 13.27 0.59 -16.20
C TRP A 181 13.49 1.77 -17.14
N ARG A 182 13.85 2.92 -16.59
CA ARG A 182 14.09 4.18 -17.32
C ARG A 182 15.56 4.62 -17.32
N GLY A 183 16.48 3.69 -17.06
CA GLY A 183 17.92 3.92 -17.23
C GLY A 183 18.40 3.63 -18.65
N LYS A 184 19.52 4.26 -19.05
CA LYS A 184 20.21 3.97 -20.32
C LYS A 184 20.91 2.61 -20.26
N GLU A 185 21.62 2.37 -19.16
CA GLU A 185 22.26 1.08 -18.88
C GLU A 185 21.25 0.08 -18.30
N PRO A 186 21.45 -1.24 -18.47
CA PRO A 186 20.61 -2.24 -17.83
C PRO A 186 20.57 -2.10 -16.30
N PRO A 187 19.48 -2.52 -15.62
CA PRO A 187 19.46 -2.54 -14.16
C PRO A 187 20.54 -3.51 -13.65
N PRO A 188 21.10 -3.31 -12.43
CA PRO A 188 22.14 -4.19 -11.91
C PRO A 188 21.59 -5.58 -11.55
N HIS A 189 22.48 -6.48 -11.13
CA HIS A 189 22.11 -7.83 -10.68
C HIS A 189 21.43 -7.78 -9.31
N LEU A 190 20.11 -7.60 -9.28
CA LEU A 190 19.32 -7.40 -8.06
C LEU A 190 19.13 -8.66 -7.19
N ASP A 191 19.60 -9.83 -7.63
CA ASP A 191 19.54 -11.07 -6.83
C ASP A 191 20.57 -11.09 -5.67
N GLU A 192 21.57 -10.20 -5.72
CA GLU A 192 22.58 -10.08 -4.66
C GLU A 192 22.05 -9.25 -3.48
N VAL A 193 21.24 -9.87 -2.62
CA VAL A 193 20.70 -9.30 -1.38
C VAL A 193 21.31 -9.97 -0.13
N PRO A 194 21.29 -9.34 1.07
CA PRO A 194 21.70 -10.03 2.30
C PRO A 194 20.72 -11.16 2.64
N PRO A 195 21.18 -12.26 3.28
CA PRO A 195 20.26 -13.26 3.82
C PRO A 195 19.30 -12.64 4.84
N ILE A 196 18.03 -13.05 4.81
CA ILE A 196 17.03 -12.56 5.76
C ILE A 196 16.98 -13.52 6.97
N MET A 197 17.41 -13.04 8.13
CA MET A 197 17.41 -13.81 9.38
C MET A 197 16.01 -13.88 10.00
N SER A 198 15.31 -12.75 10.02
CA SER A 198 13.91 -12.67 10.45
C SER A 198 13.16 -11.60 9.67
N ARG A 199 11.83 -11.73 9.63
CA ARG A 199 10.90 -10.76 9.03
C ARG A 199 9.82 -10.38 10.03
N ILE A 200 9.69 -9.10 10.33
CA ILE A 200 8.74 -8.58 11.34
C ILE A 200 8.00 -7.38 10.75
N GLY A 201 6.67 -7.43 10.74
CA GLY A 201 5.83 -6.29 10.40
C GLY A 201 5.41 -5.53 11.66
N ILE A 202 5.14 -4.24 11.51
CA ILE A 202 4.49 -3.39 12.49
C ILE A 202 3.36 -2.66 11.78
N ASP A 203 2.14 -2.79 12.28
CA ASP A 203 0.98 -2.09 11.72
C ASP A 203 -0.03 -1.73 12.80
N LEU A 204 -0.72 -0.60 12.65
CA LEU A 204 -1.79 -0.19 13.56
C LEU A 204 -2.99 -1.14 13.51
N ASN A 205 -3.29 -1.68 12.33
CA ASN A 205 -4.39 -2.60 12.08
C ASN A 205 -3.91 -3.71 11.11
N PRO A 206 -3.11 -4.68 11.60
CA PRO A 206 -2.63 -5.80 10.79
C PRO A 206 -3.80 -6.55 10.14
N VAL A 207 -3.60 -7.00 8.91
CA VAL A 207 -4.61 -7.77 8.17
C VAL A 207 -4.30 -9.26 8.29
N ASP A 208 -5.26 -10.04 8.78
CA ASP A 208 -5.13 -11.50 8.80
C ASP A 208 -5.36 -12.07 7.40
N VAL A 209 -4.25 -12.27 6.67
CA VAL A 209 -4.26 -12.83 5.33
C VAL A 209 -4.77 -14.28 5.27
N THR A 210 -4.88 -14.99 6.40
CA THR A 210 -5.41 -16.36 6.40
C THR A 210 -6.93 -16.37 6.24
N ASP A 211 -7.62 -15.30 6.64
CA ASP A 211 -9.05 -15.12 6.41
C ASP A 211 -9.32 -14.69 4.96
N PRO A 212 -10.01 -15.50 4.14
CA PRO A 212 -10.34 -15.13 2.77
C PRO A 212 -11.19 -13.85 2.67
N ARG A 213 -11.95 -13.49 3.70
CA ARG A 213 -12.77 -12.26 3.72
C ARG A 213 -11.91 -11.01 3.84
N GLU A 214 -10.80 -11.07 4.56
CA GLU A 214 -9.83 -9.98 4.66
C GLU A 214 -9.09 -9.80 3.32
N ARG A 215 -8.70 -10.91 2.68
CA ARG A 215 -8.12 -10.84 1.32
C ARG A 215 -9.10 -10.26 0.31
N LEU A 216 -10.38 -10.65 0.38
CA LEU A 216 -11.43 -10.13 -0.50
C LEU A 216 -11.68 -8.64 -0.25
N TRP A 217 -11.60 -8.17 1.00
CA TRP A 217 -11.68 -6.75 1.32
C TRP A 217 -10.55 -5.94 0.68
N LEU A 218 -9.29 -6.39 0.82
CA LEU A 218 -8.15 -5.74 0.16
C LEU A 218 -8.29 -5.74 -1.37
N ARG A 219 -8.78 -6.85 -1.96
CA ARG A 219 -9.07 -6.95 -3.40
C ARG A 219 -10.15 -5.97 -3.85
N ALA A 220 -11.17 -5.73 -3.03
CA ALA A 220 -12.27 -4.81 -3.33
C ALA A 220 -11.84 -3.34 -3.35
N LEU A 221 -10.77 -2.98 -2.63
CA LEU A 221 -10.16 -1.65 -2.64
C LEU A 221 -9.39 -1.37 -3.94
N VAL A 222 -9.09 -2.38 -4.75
CA VAL A 222 -8.55 -2.20 -6.10
C VAL A 222 -9.68 -1.82 -7.05
N TRP A 223 -9.44 -0.81 -7.87
CA TRP A 223 -10.46 -0.26 -8.75
C TRP A 223 -10.89 -1.29 -9.81
N PRO A 224 -12.16 -1.28 -10.27
CA PRO A 224 -12.72 -2.30 -11.14
C PRO A 224 -11.98 -2.45 -12.48
N GLU A 225 -11.41 -1.38 -13.00
CA GLU A 225 -10.65 -1.34 -14.24
C GLU A 225 -9.20 -1.86 -14.09
N ASN A 226 -8.65 -1.85 -12.87
CA ASN A 226 -7.25 -2.19 -12.58
C ASN A 226 -7.09 -3.69 -12.32
N GLN A 227 -7.58 -4.53 -13.24
CA GLN A 227 -7.64 -5.98 -13.04
C GLN A 227 -6.24 -6.60 -12.85
N HIS A 228 -5.22 -6.09 -13.56
CA HIS A 228 -3.85 -6.60 -13.44
C HIS A 228 -3.30 -6.42 -12.01
N GLU A 229 -3.45 -5.23 -11.44
CA GLU A 229 -3.04 -4.91 -10.06
C GLU A 229 -3.78 -5.79 -9.07
N ALA A 230 -5.03 -6.10 -9.37
CA ALA A 230 -5.91 -6.84 -8.51
C ALA A 230 -5.63 -8.35 -8.51
N ASP A 231 -5.28 -8.90 -9.67
CA ASP A 231 -4.80 -10.28 -9.82
C ASP A 231 -3.43 -10.43 -9.14
N LEU A 232 -2.53 -9.45 -9.33
CA LEU A 232 -1.23 -9.40 -8.67
C LEU A 232 -1.38 -9.35 -7.14
N LEU A 233 -2.28 -8.52 -6.62
CA LEU A 233 -2.58 -8.45 -5.19
C LEU A 233 -3.14 -9.77 -4.66
N SER A 234 -4.08 -10.38 -5.39
CA SER A 234 -4.65 -11.68 -5.00
C SER A 234 -3.58 -12.76 -4.91
N ALA A 235 -2.72 -12.87 -5.93
CA ALA A 235 -1.60 -13.81 -5.94
C ALA A 235 -0.61 -13.57 -4.80
N ALA A 236 -0.30 -12.30 -4.49
CA ALA A 236 0.57 -11.95 -3.37
C ALA A 236 -0.04 -12.35 -2.03
N LEU A 237 -1.31 -12.00 -1.79
CA LEU A 237 -2.00 -12.36 -0.55
C LEU A 237 -2.12 -13.88 -0.37
N GLU A 238 -2.35 -14.64 -1.45
CA GLU A 238 -2.32 -16.10 -1.42
C GLU A 238 -0.94 -16.67 -1.10
N SER A 239 0.12 -16.04 -1.63
CA SER A 239 1.51 -16.41 -1.31
C SER A 239 1.81 -16.19 0.17
N VAL A 240 1.45 -15.02 0.72
CA VAL A 240 1.67 -14.68 2.13
C VAL A 240 0.84 -15.59 3.04
N ALA A 241 -0.41 -15.90 2.68
CA ALA A 241 -1.28 -16.75 3.47
C ALA A 241 -0.75 -18.18 3.71
N LYS A 242 0.16 -18.67 2.86
CA LYS A 242 0.81 -19.98 3.04
C LYS A 242 1.78 -19.99 4.22
N GLU A 243 2.41 -18.85 4.50
CA GLU A 243 3.36 -18.68 5.60
C GLU A 243 3.36 -17.21 6.06
N PRO A 244 2.34 -16.80 6.83
CA PRO A 244 2.18 -15.41 7.25
C PRO A 244 3.37 -14.96 8.11
N PRO A 245 3.95 -13.77 7.85
CA PRO A 245 4.98 -13.22 8.73
C PRO A 245 4.39 -12.82 10.08
N THR A 246 5.26 -12.66 11.08
CA THR A 246 4.85 -12.03 12.34
C THR A 246 4.60 -10.54 12.10
N ILE A 247 3.40 -10.06 12.43
CA ILE A 247 3.06 -8.63 12.39
C ILE A 247 2.59 -8.21 13.78
N ILE A 248 3.31 -7.26 14.39
CA ILE A 248 2.99 -6.71 15.70
C ILE A 248 1.95 -5.60 15.51
N ALA A 249 0.77 -5.79 16.11
CA ALA A 249 -0.25 -4.75 16.16
C ALA A 249 0.18 -3.62 17.11
N GLY A 250 0.26 -2.39 16.61
CA GLY A 250 0.56 -1.22 17.43
C GLY A 250 1.11 -0.03 16.66
N ASP A 251 1.22 1.10 17.35
CA ASP A 251 1.87 2.30 16.81
C ASP A 251 3.39 2.09 16.77
N ALA A 252 4.02 2.39 15.63
CA ALA A 252 5.47 2.25 15.47
C ALA A 252 6.26 3.07 16.50
N ILE A 253 5.70 4.21 16.95
CA ILE A 253 6.28 5.05 18.00
C ILE A 253 6.49 4.24 19.30
N ASP A 254 5.55 3.35 19.63
CA ASP A 254 5.62 2.53 20.84
C ASP A 254 6.28 1.17 20.60
N VAL A 255 6.16 0.61 19.38
CA VAL A 255 6.61 -0.75 19.07
C VAL A 255 8.08 -0.80 18.73
N CYS A 256 8.62 0.14 17.94
CA CYS A 256 10.00 0.09 17.47
C CYS A 256 11.04 0.08 18.61
N PRO A 257 10.95 0.95 19.65
CA PRO A 257 11.90 0.93 20.77
C PRO A 257 11.86 -0.39 21.55
N ARG A 258 10.67 -0.97 21.73
CA ARG A 258 10.52 -2.28 22.39
C ARG A 258 11.08 -3.40 21.52
N LEU A 259 10.86 -3.36 20.22
CA LEU A 259 11.42 -4.35 19.29
C LEU A 259 12.95 -4.30 19.28
N ALA A 260 13.54 -3.10 19.34
CA ALA A 260 15.00 -2.91 19.38
C ALA A 260 15.67 -3.72 20.51
N GLN A 261 15.02 -3.79 21.68
CA GLN A 261 15.51 -4.51 22.87
C GLN A 261 15.48 -6.04 22.72
N HIS A 262 14.65 -6.56 21.80
CA HIS A 262 14.48 -8.00 21.58
C HIS A 262 15.30 -8.53 20.39
N LEU A 263 15.82 -7.64 19.55
CA LEU A 263 16.69 -8.01 18.44
C LEU A 263 18.11 -8.30 18.95
N PRO A 264 18.79 -9.34 18.42
CA PRO A 264 20.16 -9.68 18.83
C PRO A 264 21.11 -8.46 18.76
N PRO A 265 21.89 -8.17 19.82
CA PRO A 265 22.87 -7.10 19.80
C PRO A 265 23.96 -7.32 18.75
N GLY A 266 24.34 -6.27 18.04
CA GLY A 266 25.38 -6.26 17.00
C GLY A 266 24.93 -6.76 15.63
N GLU A 267 23.79 -7.44 15.51
CA GLU A 267 23.29 -7.94 14.23
C GLU A 267 22.67 -6.82 13.36
N PRO A 268 22.84 -6.80 12.03
CA PRO A 268 22.26 -5.76 11.20
C PRO A 268 20.72 -5.79 11.12
N ARG A 269 20.10 -4.62 11.08
CA ARG A 269 18.66 -4.43 10.87
C ARG A 269 18.42 -3.65 9.58
N VAL A 270 17.39 -4.02 8.84
CA VAL A 270 16.84 -3.23 7.73
C VAL A 270 15.41 -2.88 8.08
N ILE A 271 15.09 -1.59 8.16
CA ILE A 271 13.71 -1.13 8.31
C ILE A 271 13.23 -0.47 7.02
N PHE A 272 12.04 -0.87 6.59
CA PHE A 272 11.38 -0.39 5.38
C PHE A 272 10.01 0.21 5.71
N HIS A 273 9.67 1.34 5.10
CA HIS A 273 8.30 1.83 5.05
C HIS A 273 8.02 2.55 3.73
N ALA A 274 6.80 2.37 3.22
CA ALA A 274 6.38 2.97 1.97
C ALA A 274 4.96 3.54 2.06
N ALA A 275 4.80 4.81 1.68
CA ALA A 275 3.56 5.57 1.82
C ALA A 275 2.92 5.43 3.22
N THR A 276 3.74 5.34 4.27
CA THR A 276 3.31 5.10 5.64
C THR A 276 3.44 6.38 6.47
N ARG A 277 4.61 7.03 6.40
CA ARG A 277 4.89 8.26 7.14
C ARG A 277 3.99 9.42 6.69
N MET A 278 3.51 9.40 5.44
CA MET A 278 2.51 10.37 4.97
C MET A 278 1.20 10.36 5.78
N HIS A 279 0.87 9.23 6.42
CA HIS A 279 -0.29 9.10 7.29
C HIS A 279 -0.01 9.45 8.76
N VAL A 280 1.26 9.64 9.13
CA VAL A 280 1.63 10.10 10.48
C VAL A 280 1.33 11.61 10.60
N PRO A 281 0.52 12.03 11.60
CA PRO A 281 0.26 13.44 11.86
C PRO A 281 1.56 14.24 11.99
N ARG A 282 1.60 15.47 11.45
CA ARG A 282 2.84 16.25 11.32
C ARG A 282 3.55 16.44 12.66
N GLU A 283 2.79 16.68 13.71
CA GLU A 283 3.22 16.86 15.08
C GLU A 283 3.80 15.58 15.73
N ARG A 284 3.44 14.39 15.20
CA ARG A 284 3.95 13.10 15.67
C ARG A 284 5.12 12.56 14.85
N ARG A 285 5.43 13.16 13.69
CA ARG A 285 6.53 12.73 12.82
C ARG A 285 7.90 12.70 13.53
N PRO A 286 8.28 13.67 14.39
CA PRO A 286 9.54 13.58 15.12
C PRO A 286 9.62 12.34 16.03
N ALA A 287 8.54 12.00 16.74
CA ALA A 287 8.50 10.80 17.57
C ALA A 287 8.52 9.51 16.74
N PHE A 288 7.89 9.51 15.56
CA PHE A 288 8.00 8.40 14.62
C PHE A 288 9.45 8.20 14.17
N ASP A 289 10.13 9.28 13.79
CA ASP A 289 11.51 9.25 13.32
C ASP A 289 12.45 8.75 14.45
N GLU A 290 12.32 9.29 15.67
CA GLU A 290 13.07 8.82 16.86
C GLU A 290 12.84 7.33 17.16
N ALA A 291 11.60 6.85 17.02
CA ALA A 291 11.28 5.44 17.23
C ALA A 291 11.93 4.52 16.19
N ILE A 292 12.05 4.97 14.94
CA ILE A 292 12.79 4.24 13.89
C ILE A 292 14.28 4.19 14.25
N ASP A 293 14.86 5.33 14.63
CA ASP A 293 16.28 5.44 15.00
C ASP A 293 16.64 4.54 16.20
N ALA A 294 15.70 4.36 17.14
CA ALA A 294 15.87 3.48 18.30
C ALA A 294 16.20 2.02 17.92
N LEU A 295 15.83 1.55 16.73
CA LEU A 295 16.20 0.20 16.25
C LEU A 295 17.72 0.04 16.06
N GLY A 296 18.44 1.16 15.88
CA GLY A 296 19.88 1.22 15.73
C GLY A 296 20.67 1.26 17.05
N GLU A 297 20.02 1.41 18.20
CA GLU A 297 20.71 1.54 19.50
C GLU A 297 21.62 0.35 19.86
N HIS A 298 21.25 -0.84 19.38
CA HIS A 298 21.94 -2.09 19.72
C HIS A 298 22.53 -2.81 18.50
N GLY A 299 22.52 -2.22 17.31
CA GLY A 299 23.11 -2.83 16.12
C GLY A 299 23.02 -1.95 14.88
N PRO A 300 23.74 -2.27 13.79
CA PRO A 300 23.71 -1.48 12.57
C PRO A 300 22.30 -1.37 11.99
N LEU A 301 21.81 -0.15 11.77
CA LEU A 301 20.50 0.12 11.17
C LEU A 301 20.65 0.62 9.73
N TYR A 302 19.96 -0.02 8.81
CA TYR A 302 19.72 0.46 7.45
C TYR A 302 18.25 0.85 7.33
N HIS A 303 17.98 2.15 7.33
CA HIS A 303 16.65 2.71 7.20
C HIS A 303 16.35 3.05 5.75
N VAL A 304 15.32 2.40 5.20
CA VAL A 304 14.86 2.53 3.82
C VAL A 304 13.46 3.09 3.80
N TRP A 305 13.19 4.08 2.95
CA TRP A 305 11.83 4.58 2.77
C TRP A 305 11.50 4.97 1.34
N GLN A 306 10.20 4.86 1.03
CA GLN A 306 9.58 5.36 -0.19
C GLN A 306 8.35 6.19 0.19
N GLU A 307 8.53 7.50 0.38
CA GLU A 307 7.49 8.43 0.82
C GLU A 307 7.30 9.54 -0.20
N PRO A 308 6.09 10.15 -0.29
CA PRO A 308 5.89 11.30 -1.15
C PRO A 308 6.72 12.50 -0.66
N PRO A 309 6.98 13.50 -1.53
CA PRO A 309 7.75 14.70 -1.16
C PRO A 309 7.11 15.53 -0.03
N SER A 310 5.84 15.30 0.29
CA SER A 310 5.12 15.93 1.41
C SER A 310 5.42 15.29 2.78
N ALA A 311 6.13 14.16 2.81
CA ALA A 311 6.44 13.41 4.02
C ALA A 311 7.88 12.85 4.06
N PRO A 312 8.93 13.63 3.70
CA PRO A 312 10.30 13.15 3.77
C PRO A 312 10.69 12.84 5.23
N HIS A 313 11.51 11.81 5.44
CA HIS A 313 12.06 11.52 6.76
C HIS A 313 12.93 12.69 7.29
N SER A 314 13.12 12.76 8.60
CA SER A 314 13.96 13.79 9.23
C SER A 314 15.36 13.81 8.60
N GLY A 315 15.91 15.02 8.39
CA GLY A 315 17.22 15.20 7.74
C GLY A 315 17.23 15.02 6.21
N ALA A 316 16.16 14.52 5.59
CA ALA A 316 16.05 14.45 4.13
C ALA A 316 15.39 15.70 3.55
N ALA A 317 16.03 16.33 2.56
CA ALA A 317 15.35 17.33 1.74
C ALA A 317 14.21 16.66 0.93
N PRO A 318 13.04 17.31 0.78
CA PRO A 318 12.02 16.83 -0.15
C PRO A 318 12.60 16.70 -1.56
N ASP A 319 12.52 15.50 -2.13
CA ASP A 319 12.88 15.29 -3.54
C ASP A 319 11.61 15.31 -4.39
N PRO A 320 11.37 16.35 -5.22
CA PRO A 320 10.14 16.48 -6.00
C PRO A 320 9.96 15.35 -7.02
N ARG A 321 11.01 14.58 -7.32
CA ARG A 321 10.96 13.47 -8.28
C ARG A 321 10.28 12.21 -7.72
N GLY A 322 10.22 12.08 -6.39
CA GLY A 322 9.84 10.83 -5.74
C GLY A 322 10.99 9.82 -5.78
N VAL A 323 11.53 9.48 -4.62
CA VAL A 323 12.73 8.62 -4.53
C VAL A 323 12.54 7.52 -3.51
N LEU A 324 13.19 6.39 -3.78
CA LEU A 324 13.57 5.42 -2.75
C LEU A 324 14.89 5.89 -2.14
N ALA A 325 14.94 6.04 -0.82
CA ALA A 325 16.14 6.48 -0.12
C ALA A 325 16.56 5.49 0.97
N LEU A 326 17.84 5.54 1.31
CA LEU A 326 18.49 4.74 2.33
C LEU A 326 19.34 5.64 3.24
N HIS A 327 19.27 5.44 4.54
CA HIS A 327 20.25 5.94 5.51
C HIS A 327 20.83 4.75 6.27
N GLY A 328 22.15 4.65 6.36
CA GLY A 328 22.82 3.53 6.99
C GLY A 328 24.07 3.94 7.77
N PRO A 329 24.78 2.96 8.37
CA PRO A 329 25.95 3.23 9.19
C PRO A 329 27.03 3.97 8.39
N GLY A 330 27.52 5.08 8.94
CA GLY A 330 28.54 5.94 8.33
C GLY A 330 28.01 7.01 7.38
N ASP A 331 26.70 7.12 7.18
CA ASP A 331 26.11 8.16 6.35
C ASP A 331 25.84 9.44 7.17
N ASP A 332 26.41 10.57 6.74
CA ASP A 332 26.09 11.88 7.31
C ASP A 332 24.70 12.38 6.89
N GLN A 333 24.18 11.90 5.76
CA GLN A 333 22.91 12.30 5.15
C GLN A 333 22.23 11.12 4.44
N PRO A 334 20.90 11.14 4.29
CA PRO A 334 20.17 10.19 3.45
C PRO A 334 20.72 10.09 2.03
N VAL A 335 20.74 8.86 1.51
CA VAL A 335 21.25 8.52 0.20
C VAL A 335 20.10 8.09 -0.71
N PRO A 336 19.74 8.89 -1.73
CA PRO A 336 18.71 8.50 -2.68
C PRO A 336 19.25 7.41 -3.61
N LEU A 337 18.53 6.29 -3.72
CA LEU A 337 18.93 5.12 -4.50
C LEU A 337 18.44 5.21 -5.95
N VAL A 338 17.14 5.43 -6.12
CA VAL A 338 16.46 5.49 -7.41
C VAL A 338 15.32 6.51 -7.38
N GLU A 339 15.01 7.07 -8.54
CA GLU A 339 13.76 7.78 -8.78
C GLU A 339 12.65 6.78 -9.11
N VAL A 340 11.46 7.01 -8.56
CA VAL A 340 10.33 6.08 -8.64
C VAL A 340 9.02 6.85 -8.72
N ASP A 341 8.01 6.30 -9.39
CA ASP A 341 6.63 6.74 -9.10
C ASP A 341 6.12 6.12 -7.80
N GLY A 342 5.04 6.68 -7.25
CA GLY A 342 4.46 6.22 -5.98
C GLY A 342 4.02 4.75 -5.92
N HIS A 343 3.79 4.13 -7.10
CA HIS A 343 3.33 2.75 -7.23
C HIS A 343 4.38 1.81 -7.83
N LEU A 344 5.57 2.29 -8.20
CA LEU A 344 6.64 1.52 -8.82
C LEU A 344 6.22 0.89 -10.17
N GLU A 345 5.40 1.62 -10.94
CA GLU A 345 5.21 1.39 -12.37
C GLU A 345 6.52 1.57 -13.15
N TRP A 346 7.37 2.50 -12.70
CA TRP A 346 8.69 2.71 -13.25
C TRP A 346 9.74 3.05 -12.20
N ILE A 347 10.99 2.73 -12.52
CA ILE A 347 12.19 3.08 -11.77
C ILE A 347 13.20 3.71 -12.72
N ALA A 348 13.84 4.80 -12.31
CA ALA A 348 14.97 5.40 -13.01
C ALA A 348 16.22 5.44 -12.11
N PRO A 349 17.41 5.08 -12.62
CA PRO A 349 18.64 5.20 -11.87
C PRO A 349 18.96 6.67 -11.60
N LEU A 350 19.54 6.93 -10.43
CA LEU A 350 20.19 8.20 -10.15
C LEU A 350 21.66 8.11 -10.57
N ASN A 351 22.21 9.20 -11.12
CA ASN A 351 23.56 9.27 -11.70
C ASN A 351 24.73 8.84 -10.78
N ALA A 352 24.46 8.50 -9.51
CA ALA A 352 25.46 8.24 -8.47
C ALA A 352 25.48 6.80 -7.91
N PHE A 353 24.54 5.92 -8.29
CA PHE A 353 24.36 4.63 -7.61
C PHE A 353 24.52 3.36 -8.46
N PHE A 354 24.55 3.49 -9.79
CA PHE A 354 24.57 2.37 -10.73
C PHE A 354 25.75 2.42 -11.68
#